data_AF-A0ABD0Q121-F1
#
_entry.id   AF-A0ABD0Q121-F1
#
_cell.length_a   1.000
_cell.length_b   1.000
_cell.length_c   1.000
_cell.angle_alpha   90.00
_cell.angle_beta   90.00
_cell.angle_gamma   90.00
#
_symmetry.space_group_name_H-M   'P 1'
#
loop_
_entity.id
_entity.type
_entity.pdbx_description
1 polymer ?
#
loop_
_entity_poly.entity_id
_entity_poly.type
_entity_poly.pdbx_seq_one_letter_code
_entity_poly.pdbx_strand_id
1 'polypeptide(L)'
;EIHSRSVVLTTGTFLSGALFMGQNTSPGGRMGDPPSCAGLSNTLKEVLGLKIGRLRTGTPPRIIKNTIDFSLTDIRLPDSSPTPFSFINTNTHCK
;
A
#
# COMPACT_ATOMS: atom_id res chain seq x y z
N GLU A 1 21.07 12.75 -15.75
CA GLU A 1 21.37 12.73 -14.30
C GLU A 1 20.60 13.85 -13.62
N ILE A 2 20.14 13.66 -12.37
CA ILE A 2 19.44 14.69 -11.60
C ILE A 2 20.24 14.92 -10.31
N HIS A 3 20.70 16.16 -10.11
CA HIS A 3 21.47 16.53 -8.91
C HIS A 3 20.54 17.10 -7.83
N SER A 4 20.77 16.70 -6.58
CA SER A 4 20.06 17.24 -5.42
C SER A 4 20.98 17.24 -4.19
N ARG A 5 20.72 18.15 -3.25
CA ARG A 5 21.37 18.15 -1.93
C ARG A 5 20.85 17.06 -1.01
N SER A 6 19.61 16.60 -1.22
CA SER A 6 18.96 15.58 -0.39
C SER A 6 17.89 14.83 -1.17
N VAL A 7 17.68 13.55 -0.85
CA VAL A 7 16.70 12.68 -1.52
C VAL A 7 15.95 11.87 -0.46
N VAL A 8 14.63 11.80 -0.58
CA VAL A 8 13.76 10.97 0.27
C VAL A 8 13.20 9.83 -0.59
N LEU A 9 13.43 8.59 -0.17
CA LEU A 9 12.94 7.39 -0.86
C LEU A 9 11.68 6.87 -0.17
N THR A 10 10.55 6.87 -0.87
CA THR A 10 9.26 6.37 -0.37
C THR A 10 8.68 5.32 -1.33
N THR A 11 9.45 4.26 -1.59
CA THR A 11 9.12 3.24 -2.60
C THR A 11 7.87 2.41 -2.27
N GLY A 12 7.38 2.46 -1.03
CA GLY A 12 6.25 1.64 -0.59
C GLY A 12 6.51 0.14 -0.85
N THR A 13 5.54 -0.54 -1.45
CA THR A 13 5.59 -1.97 -1.78
C THR A 13 6.32 -2.29 -3.09
N PHE A 14 6.90 -1.29 -3.77
CA PHE A 14 7.44 -1.46 -5.12
C PHE A 14 8.88 -1.98 -5.15
N LEU A 15 9.68 -1.73 -4.09
CA LEU A 15 11.11 -2.09 -4.06
C LEU A 15 11.32 -3.60 -4.17
N SER A 16 11.76 -4.06 -5.35
CA SER A 16 11.86 -5.49 -5.68
C SER A 16 10.57 -6.26 -5.33
N GLY A 17 9.43 -5.61 -5.59
CA GLY A 17 8.10 -6.10 -5.23
C GLY A 17 7.71 -7.37 -5.99
N ALA A 18 6.99 -8.26 -5.29
CA ALA A 18 6.43 -9.46 -5.87
C ALA A 18 5.01 -9.68 -5.34
N LEU A 19 4.11 -10.06 -6.24
CA LEU A 19 2.73 -10.42 -5.96
C LEU A 19 2.63 -11.94 -5.85
N PHE A 20 1.86 -12.40 -4.86
CA PHE A 20 1.69 -13.83 -4.59
C PHE A 20 0.20 -14.16 -4.59
N MET A 21 -0.21 -15.07 -5.48
CA MET A 21 -1.58 -15.57 -5.61
C MET A 21 -1.57 -17.10 -5.63
N GLY A 22 -1.87 -17.72 -4.49
CA GLY A 22 -1.70 -19.16 -4.33
C GLY A 22 -0.24 -19.57 -4.57
N GLN A 23 -0.02 -20.46 -5.55
CA GLN A 23 1.32 -20.88 -5.98
C GLN A 23 1.93 -19.98 -7.06
N ASN A 24 1.14 -19.06 -7.63
CA ASN A 24 1.62 -18.17 -8.68
C ASN A 24 2.30 -16.95 -8.04
N THR A 25 3.48 -16.62 -8.57
CA THR A 25 4.25 -15.42 -8.19
C THR A 25 4.52 -14.59 -9.44
N SER A 26 4.30 -13.29 -9.36
CA SER A 26 4.63 -12.35 -10.44
C SER A 26 5.34 -11.11 -9.91
N PRO A 27 6.21 -10.46 -10.71
CA PRO A 27 6.79 -9.18 -10.33
C PRO A 27 5.71 -8.10 -10.28
N GLY A 28 5.71 -7.27 -9.23
CA GLY A 28 4.74 -6.19 -9.10
C GLY A 28 4.82 -5.47 -7.75
N GLY A 29 4.60 -4.15 -7.76
CA GLY A 29 4.47 -3.38 -6.52
C GLY A 29 3.06 -3.40 -5.95
N ARG A 30 2.07 -3.36 -6.84
CA ARG A 30 0.63 -3.49 -6.57
C ARG A 30 -0.02 -4.26 -7.71
N MET A 31 -1.25 -4.75 -7.51
CA MET A 31 -1.97 -5.47 -8.57
C MET A 31 -2.11 -4.59 -9.81
N GLY A 32 -1.56 -5.04 -10.93
CA GLY A 32 -1.55 -4.31 -12.21
C GLY A 32 -0.36 -3.35 -12.40
N ASP A 33 0.41 -3.04 -11.36
CA ASP A 33 1.53 -2.12 -11.43
C ASP A 33 2.88 -2.88 -11.41
N PRO A 34 3.84 -2.53 -12.29
CA PRO A 34 5.17 -3.14 -12.28
C PRO A 34 5.91 -2.82 -10.97
N PRO A 35 6.90 -3.64 -10.56
CA PRO A 35 7.75 -3.30 -9.42
C PRO A 35 8.67 -2.12 -9.77
N SER A 36 9.27 -1.49 -8.77
CA SER A 36 10.35 -0.54 -9.04
C SER A 36 11.54 -1.27 -9.68
N CYS A 37 12.40 -0.52 -10.37
CA CYS A 37 13.60 -1.09 -10.97
C CYS A 37 14.43 -1.87 -9.93
N ALA A 38 14.87 -3.08 -10.29
CA ALA A 38 15.74 -3.91 -9.46
C ALA A 38 17.07 -3.19 -9.13
N GLY A 39 17.51 -2.28 -10.01
CA GLY A 39 18.73 -1.50 -9.84
C GLY A 39 18.76 -0.70 -8.53
N LEU A 40 17.65 -0.09 -8.10
CA LEU A 40 17.64 0.68 -6.86
C LEU A 40 17.91 -0.21 -5.64
N SER A 41 17.27 -1.39 -5.58
CA SER A 41 17.50 -2.34 -4.47
C SER A 41 18.94 -2.82 -4.41
N ASN A 42 19.57 -3.05 -5.58
CA ASN A 42 20.97 -3.46 -5.65
C ASN A 42 21.90 -2.33 -5.21
N THR A 43 21.68 -1.10 -5.68
CA THR A 43 22.47 0.06 -5.24
C THR A 43 22.41 0.26 -3.72
N LEU A 44 21.22 0.17 -3.13
CA LEU A 44 21.06 0.31 -1.67
C LEU A 44 21.83 -0.77 -0.90
N LYS A 45 21.88 -2.00 -1.40
CA LYS A 45 22.56 -3.13 -0.75
C LYS A 45 24.07 -3.13 -0.99
N GLU A 46 24.47 -3.05 -2.25
CA GLU A 46 25.85 -3.31 -2.70
C GLU A 46 26.72 -2.05 -2.64
N VAL A 47 26.17 -0.90 -3.04
CA VAL A 47 26.93 0.36 -3.09
C VAL A 47 26.89 1.07 -1.74
N LEU A 48 25.71 1.12 -1.10
CA LEU A 48 25.54 1.81 0.18
C LEU A 48 25.68 0.89 1.41
N GLY A 49 25.80 -0.43 1.21
CA GLY A 49 26.00 -1.38 2.31
C GLY A 49 24.81 -1.50 3.27
N LEU A 50 23.61 -1.09 2.87
CA LEU A 50 22.43 -1.14 3.74
C LEU A 50 21.91 -2.59 3.87
N LYS A 51 21.47 -2.96 5.07
CA LYS A 51 20.79 -4.24 5.30
C LYS A 51 19.39 -4.17 4.69
N ILE A 52 19.10 -5.06 3.74
CA ILE A 52 17.78 -5.18 3.10
C ILE A 52 17.14 -6.50 3.48
N GLY A 53 15.87 -6.45 3.87
CA GLY A 53 15.01 -7.61 4.12
C GLY A 53 13.75 -7.59 3.24
N ARG A 54 12.93 -8.63 3.32
CA ARG A 54 11.64 -8.71 2.62
C ARG A 54 10.51 -8.82 3.63
N LEU A 55 9.52 -7.96 3.48
CA LEU A 55 8.25 -8.04 4.19
C LEU A 55 7.15 -8.48 3.21
N ARG A 56 6.11 -9.14 3.74
CA ARG A 56 4.95 -9.55 2.97
C ARG A 56 3.68 -9.18 3.71
N THR A 57 2.76 -8.56 2.99
CA THR A 57 1.42 -8.20 3.47
C THR A 57 0.38 -8.75 2.50
N GLY A 58 -0.76 -9.18 3.03
CA GLY A 58 -1.91 -9.62 2.23
C GLY A 58 -2.91 -8.50 1.99
N THR A 59 -3.73 -8.65 0.95
CA THR A 59 -4.91 -7.81 0.75
C THR A 59 -6.10 -8.73 0.41
N PRO A 60 -7.29 -8.53 1.01
CA PRO A 60 -8.45 -9.35 0.69
C PRO A 60 -8.92 -9.12 -0.75
N PRO A 61 -9.65 -10.08 -1.35
CA PRO A 61 -10.28 -9.89 -2.66
C PRO A 61 -11.30 -8.75 -2.60
N ARG A 62 -11.55 -8.12 -3.74
CA ARG A 62 -12.64 -7.14 -3.89
C ARG A 62 -13.86 -7.88 -4.42
N ILE A 63 -14.98 -7.77 -3.72
CA ILE A 63 -16.23 -8.47 -4.05
C ILE A 63 -17.22 -7.47 -4.65
N ILE A 64 -18.02 -7.92 -5.61
CA ILE A 64 -19.08 -7.11 -6.21
C ILE A 64 -20.21 -6.98 -5.20
N LYS A 65 -20.57 -5.74 -4.82
CA LYS A 65 -21.56 -5.47 -3.77
C LYS A 65 -22.89 -6.21 -3.96
N ASN A 66 -23.39 -6.26 -5.19
CA ASN A 66 -24.72 -6.82 -5.49
C ASN A 66 -24.78 -8.35 -5.39
N THR A 67 -23.65 -9.03 -5.17
CA THR A 67 -23.60 -10.49 -4.97
C THR A 67 -23.62 -10.88 -3.49
N ILE A 68 -23.78 -9.92 -2.58
CA ILE A 68 -23.76 -10.14 -1.13
C ILE A 68 -25.18 -9.95 -0.58
N ASP A 69 -25.67 -10.92 0.18
CA ASP A 69 -26.89 -10.78 0.97
C ASP A 69 -26.56 -10.10 2.31
N PHE A 70 -26.83 -8.79 2.39
CA PHE A 70 -26.60 -8.00 3.59
C PHE A 70 -27.64 -8.24 4.70
N SER A 71 -28.75 -8.92 4.43
CA SER A 71 -29.76 -9.23 5.47
C SER A 71 -29.22 -10.19 6.54
N LEU A 72 -28.16 -10.94 6.20
CA LEU A 72 -27.46 -11.86 7.09
C LEU A 72 -26.32 -11.19 7.87
N THR A 73 -26.17 -9.87 7.77
CA THR A 73 -25.05 -9.12 8.39
C THR A 73 -25.54 -8.11 9.42
N ASP A 74 -24.70 -7.83 10.42
CA ASP A 74 -24.96 -6.77 11.39
C ASP A 74 -24.55 -5.40 10.83
N ILE A 75 -25.48 -4.45 10.88
CA ILE A 75 -25.19 -3.05 10.49
C ILE A 75 -24.30 -2.41 11.55
N ARG A 76 -23.21 -1.78 11.10
CA ARG A 76 -22.34 -0.92 11.91
C ARG A 76 -22.43 0.51 11.40
N LEU A 77 -23.01 1.38 12.22
CA LEU A 77 -23.15 2.81 11.92
C LEU A 77 -21.88 3.58 12.31
N PRO A 78 -21.60 4.71 11.65
CA PRO A 78 -20.51 5.61 12.05
C PRO A 78 -20.79 6.22 13.44
N ASP A 79 -19.77 6.85 14.01
CA ASP A 79 -19.92 7.64 15.23
C ASP A 79 -20.92 8.78 15.01
N SER A 80 -21.76 9.04 16.02
CA SER A 80 -22.78 10.09 15.97
C SER A 80 -22.20 11.51 15.89
N SER A 81 -20.99 11.70 16.43
CA SER A 81 -20.21 12.93 16.33
C SER A 81 -18.81 12.59 15.81
N PRO A 82 -18.62 12.59 14.49
CA PRO A 82 -17.32 12.29 13.90
C PRO A 82 -16.29 13.39 14.23
N THR A 83 -15.07 12.97 14.55
CA THR A 83 -13.97 13.89 14.88
C THR A 83 -13.12 14.16 13.63
N PRO A 84 -12.78 15.42 13.31
CA PRO A 84 -11.84 15.71 12.24
C PRO A 84 -10.49 15.07 12.51
N PHE A 85 -9.89 14.45 11.49
CA PHE A 85 -8.57 13.85 11.61
C PHE A 85 -7.46 14.90 11.85
N SER A 86 -7.68 16.12 11.37
CA SER A 86 -6.76 17.26 11.48
C SER A 86 -7.24 18.25 12.53
N PHE A 87 -6.34 18.72 13.39
CA PHE A 87 -6.62 19.78 14.38
C PHE A 87 -6.93 21.15 13.76
N ILE A 88 -6.61 21.35 12.48
CA ILE A 88 -6.91 22.60 11.75
C ILE A 88 -8.39 22.66 11.37
N ASN A 89 -9.04 21.50 11.26
CA ASN A 89 -10.43 21.39 10.84
C ASN A 89 -11.34 21.44 12.08
N THR A 90 -12.35 22.30 12.04
CA THR A 90 -13.37 22.40 13.09
C THR A 90 -14.59 21.53 12.80
N ASN A 91 -14.77 21.09 11.55
CA ASN A 91 -15.92 20.31 11.10
C ASN A 91 -15.48 19.12 10.23
N THR A 92 -16.24 18.03 10.28
CA THR A 92 -16.11 16.89 9.37
C THR A 92 -17.09 17.00 8.21
N HIS A 93 -16.65 16.69 6.99
CA HIS A 93 -17.53 16.58 5.83
C HIS A 93 -18.02 15.14 5.62
N CYS A 94 -18.54 14.52 6.68
CA CYS A 94 -19.21 13.22 6.58
C CYS A 94 -20.64 13.46 6.05
N LYS A 95 -21.05 12.69 5.04
CA LYS A 95 -22.43 12.66 4.55
C LYS A 95 -23.32 11.89 5.50
#